data_AF-A0A531KC43-F1
#
_entry.id   AF-A0A531KC43-F1
#
_cell.length_a   1.000
_cell.length_b   1.000
_cell.length_c   1.000
_cell.angle_alpha   90.00
_cell.angle_beta   90.00
_cell.angle_gamma   90.00
#
_symmetry.space_group_name_H-M   'P 1'
#
loop_
_entity.id
_entity.type
_entity.pdbx_description
1 polymer ?
#
loop_
_entity_poly.entity_id
_entity_poly.type
_entity_poly.pdbx_seq_one_letter_code
_entity_poly.pdbx_strand_id
1 'polypeptide(L)' 'MRSGASAPLAVADTEHGIRAFARRQVGRLLGAGLFALVAFGVASLATWNVADPSFSHATDNIVTNAMGYVGAVFSD' A
#
# COMPACT_ATOMS: atom_id res chain seq x y z
N MET A 1 38.10 -26.59 31.20
CA MET A 1 36.76 -26.96 30.69
C MET A 1 35.86 -25.73 30.76
N ARG A 2 35.66 -25.00 29.64
CA ARG A 2 34.68 -23.89 29.57
C ARG A 2 33.84 -24.13 28.32
N SER A 3 32.67 -24.72 28.52
CA SER A 3 31.61 -24.84 27.53
C SER A 3 30.33 -24.33 28.18
N GLY A 4 29.55 -23.53 27.43
CA GLY A 4 28.10 -23.53 27.65
C GLY A 4 27.35 -22.21 27.82
N ALA A 5 27.87 -21.03 27.43
CA ALA A 5 27.11 -19.77 27.56
C ALA A 5 26.91 -18.98 26.25
N SER A 6 26.95 -19.64 25.08
CA SER A 6 26.83 -18.96 23.77
C SER A 6 25.44 -19.03 23.13
N ALA A 7 24.51 -19.83 23.66
CA ALA A 7 23.18 -20.02 23.08
C ALA A 7 22.15 -18.92 23.41
N PRO A 8 22.02 -18.41 24.66
CA PRO A 8 20.94 -17.46 24.99
C PRO A 8 21.17 -16.06 24.40
N LEU A 9 22.43 -15.61 24.29
CA LEU A 9 22.78 -14.32 23.67
C LEU A 9 22.50 -14.33 22.16
N ALA A 10 22.88 -15.38 21.44
CA ALA A 10 22.69 -15.46 19.99
C ALA A 10 21.21 -15.50 19.57
N VAL A 11 20.35 -16.17 20.34
CA VAL A 11 18.90 -16.21 20.07
C VAL A 11 18.26 -14.84 20.34
N ALA A 12 18.64 -14.18 21.43
CA ALA A 12 18.20 -12.82 21.73
C ALA A 12 18.63 -11.84 20.63
N ASP A 13 19.90 -11.86 20.20
CA ASP A 13 20.41 -10.98 19.14
C ASP A 13 19.66 -11.19 17.81
N THR A 14 19.30 -12.44 17.50
CA THR A 14 18.51 -12.79 16.31
C THR A 14 17.09 -12.23 16.38
N GLU A 15 16.42 -12.34 17.54
CA GLU A 15 15.07 -11.79 17.74
C GLU A 15 15.05 -10.25 17.61
N HIS A 16 16.05 -9.58 18.19
CA HIS A 16 16.20 -8.13 18.06
C HIS A 16 16.48 -7.72 16.60
N GLY A 17 17.30 -8.49 15.89
CA GLY A 17 17.61 -8.30 14.46
C GLY A 17 16.37 -8.41 13.57
N ILE A 18 15.57 -9.46 13.74
CA ILE A 18 14.32 -9.67 12.99
C ILE A 18 13.32 -8.54 13.29
N ARG A 19 13.15 -8.15 14.55
CA ARG A 19 12.25 -7.05 14.93
C ARG A 19 12.70 -5.69 14.36
N ALA A 20 14.01 -5.44 14.30
CA ALA A 20 14.55 -4.24 13.68
C ALA A 20 14.36 -4.23 12.16
N PHE A 21 14.58 -5.38 11.49
CA PHE A 21 14.33 -5.54 10.07
C PHE A 21 12.84 -5.37 9.73
N ALA A 22 11.95 -6.05 10.46
CA ALA A 22 10.51 -5.97 10.25
C ALA A 22 9.99 -4.53 10.36
N ARG A 23 10.43 -3.77 11.38
CA ARG A 23 10.08 -2.34 11.52
C ARG A 23 10.49 -1.51 10.30
N ARG A 24 11.68 -1.75 9.75
CA ARG A 24 12.16 -1.05 8.54
C ARG A 24 11.33 -1.43 7.32
N GLN A 25 10.97 -2.70 7.17
CA GLN A 25 10.13 -3.15 6.05
C GLN A 25 8.72 -2.57 6.14
N VAL A 26 8.10 -2.57 7.32
CA VAL A 26 6.79 -1.93 7.54
C VAL A 26 6.85 -0.46 7.15
N GLY A 27 7.87 0.29 7.58
CA GLY A 27 8.02 1.69 7.19
C GLY A 27 8.11 1.89 5.67
N ARG A 28 8.85 1.02 4.97
CA ARG A 28 8.97 1.06 3.50
C ARG A 28 7.67 0.70 2.79
N LEU A 29 6.96 -0.32 3.28
CA LEU A 29 5.66 -0.73 2.73
C LEU A 29 4.59 0.34 2.95
N LEU A 30 4.58 0.99 4.11
CA LEU A 30 3.68 2.11 4.37
C LEU A 30 3.97 3.29 3.44
N GLY A 31 5.24 3.67 3.28
CA GLY A 31 5.63 4.73 2.36
C GLY A 31 5.27 4.41 0.90
N ALA A 32 5.55 3.19 0.46
CA ALA A 32 5.18 2.73 -0.89
C ALA A 32 3.67 2.68 -1.09
N GLY A 33 2.92 2.23 -0.08
CA GLY A 33 1.46 2.22 -0.09
C GLY A 33 0.88 3.63 -0.20
N LEU A 34 1.38 4.59 0.58
CA LEU A 34 0.98 6.00 0.47
C LEU A 34 1.28 6.56 -0.92
N PHE A 35 2.47 6.28 -1.46
CA PHE A 35 2.83 6.72 -2.80
C PHE A 35 1.90 6.12 -3.87
N ALA A 36 1.59 4.83 -3.77
CA ALA A 36 0.65 4.16 -4.67
C ALA A 36 -0.76 4.74 -4.57
N LEU A 37 -1.24 5.10 -3.38
CA LEU A 37 -2.53 5.75 -3.18
C LEU A 37 -2.57 7.14 -3.83
N VAL A 38 -1.50 7.92 -3.70
CA VAL A 38 -1.40 9.23 -4.36
C VAL A 38 -1.36 9.05 -5.88
N ALA A 39 -0.56 8.12 -6.39
CA ALA A 39 -0.48 7.83 -7.81
C ALA A 39 -1.83 7.35 -8.38
N PHE A 40 -2.55 6.51 -7.63
CA PHE A 40 -3.93 6.10 -7.92
C PHE A 40 -4.83 7.34 -8.05
N GLY A 41 -4.83 8.21 -7.05
CA GLY A 41 -5.67 9.42 -7.06
C GLY A 41 -5.37 10.34 -8.24
N VAL A 42 -4.08 10.57 -8.54
CA VAL A 42 -3.65 11.38 -9.68
C VAL A 42 -4.09 10.75 -11.01
N ALA A 43 -3.93 9.44 -11.18
CA ALA A 43 -4.36 8.74 -12.39
C ALA A 43 -5.89 8.78 -12.57
N SER A 44 -6.64 8.59 -11.48
CA SER A 44 -8.10 8.68 -11.47
C SER A 44 -8.60 10.08 -11.84
N LEU A 45 -7.93 11.14 -11.35
CA LEU A 45 -8.24 12.54 -11.71
C LEU A 45 -7.87 12.86 -13.16
N ALA A 46 -6.67 12.42 -13.60
CA ALA A 46 -6.18 12.69 -14.94
C ALA A 46 -7.05 12.03 -16.03
N THR A 47 -7.71 10.93 -15.68
CA THR A 47 -8.63 10.19 -16.57
C THR A 47 -10.10 10.36 -16.20
N TRP A 48 -10.42 11.38 -15.39
CA TRP A 48 -11.80 11.68 -15.04
C TRP A 48 -12.64 11.97 -16.29
N ASN A 49 -13.84 11.42 -16.31
CA ASN A 49 -14.79 11.58 -17.39
C ASN A 49 -16.18 11.85 -16.82
N VAL A 50 -16.86 12.88 -17.32
CA VAL A 50 -18.21 13.27 -16.86
C VAL A 50 -19.29 12.21 -17.14
N ALA A 51 -19.05 11.32 -18.13
CA ALA A 51 -19.98 10.27 -18.52
C ALA A 51 -19.72 8.93 -17.82
N ASP A 52 -18.63 8.82 -17.04
CA ASP A 52 -18.37 7.62 -16.26
C ASP A 52 -19.40 7.48 -15.14
N PRO A 53 -19.89 6.26 -14.85
CA PRO A 53 -20.84 6.07 -13.78
C PRO A 53 -20.20 6.30 -12.40
N SER A 54 -20.90 7.04 -11.56
CA SER A 54 -20.51 7.39 -10.19
C SER A 54 -21.72 7.34 -9.25
N PHE A 55 -21.51 7.56 -7.95
CA PHE A 55 -22.64 7.63 -7.00
C PHE A 55 -23.62 8.76 -7.33
N SER A 56 -23.11 9.87 -7.88
CA SER A 56 -23.91 11.02 -8.31
C SER A 56 -24.47 10.83 -9.72
N HIS A 57 -23.85 9.97 -10.53
CA HIS A 57 -24.15 9.76 -11.94
C HIS A 57 -24.39 8.27 -12.25
N ALA A 58 -25.45 7.70 -11.68
CA ALA A 58 -25.81 6.29 -11.86
C ALA A 58 -26.35 6.02 -13.28
N THR A 59 -25.45 5.75 -14.23
CA THR A 59 -25.74 5.38 -15.62
C THR A 59 -25.21 3.97 -15.90
N ASP A 60 -25.77 3.29 -16.92
CA ASP A 60 -25.26 2.00 -17.40
C ASP A 60 -24.08 2.16 -18.40
N ASN A 61 -23.37 3.29 -18.33
CA ASN A 61 -22.25 3.57 -19.22
C ASN A 61 -21.04 2.70 -18.88
N ILE A 62 -20.27 2.36 -19.91
CA ILE A 62 -19.01 1.64 -19.75
C ILE A 62 -17.99 2.58 -19.09
N VAL A 63 -17.38 2.15 -17.99
CA VAL A 63 -16.36 2.93 -17.27
C VAL A 63 -15.13 3.13 -18.16
N THR A 64 -14.70 4.38 -18.31
CA THR A 64 -13.53 4.77 -19.10
C THR A 64 -12.31 5.16 -18.27
N ASN A 65 -12.49 5.48 -16.98
CA ASN A 65 -11.40 5.76 -16.05
C ASN A 65 -10.35 4.64 -16.04
N ALA A 66 -9.07 5.01 -16.10
CA ALA A 66 -7.97 4.06 -16.16
C ALA A 66 -7.85 3.20 -14.88
N MET A 67 -8.32 3.72 -13.74
CA MET A 67 -8.36 3.00 -12.47
C MET A 67 -9.69 2.25 -12.27
N GLY A 68 -10.54 2.18 -13.30
CA GLY A 68 -11.83 1.49 -13.30
C GLY A 68 -12.89 2.21 -12.47
N TYR A 69 -13.93 1.48 -12.05
CA TYR A 69 -15.08 2.06 -11.35
C TYR A 69 -14.69 2.77 -10.05
N VAL A 70 -13.77 2.19 -9.29
CA VAL A 70 -13.27 2.81 -8.04
C VAL A 70 -12.55 4.14 -8.35
N GLY A 71 -11.85 4.20 -9.48
CA GLY A 71 -11.23 5.44 -9.96
C GLY A 71 -12.25 6.51 -10.32
N ALA A 72 -13.26 6.13 -11.10
CA ALA A 72 -14.36 7.02 -11.49
C ALA A 72 -15.11 7.58 -10.28
N VAL A 73 -15.41 6.74 -9.28
CA VAL A 73 -16.05 7.16 -8.03
C VAL A 73 -15.15 8.03 -7.16
N PHE A 74 -13.84 7.79 -7.17
CA PHE A 74 -12.90 8.57 -6.37
C PHE A 74 -12.68 9.98 -6.93
N SER A 75 -12.81 10.15 -8.26
CA SER A 75 -12.61 11.44 -8.94
C SER A 75 -13.90 12.21 -9.26
N ASP A 76 -15.07 11.62 -9.01
CA ASP A 76 -16.40 12.29 -8.99
C ASP A 76 -16.55 13.22 -7.76
#